data_AF-T1H309-F1
#
_entry.id   AF-T1H309-F1
#
_cell.length_a   1.000
_cell.length_b   1.000
_cell.length_c   1.000
_cell.angle_alpha   90.00
_cell.angle_beta   90.00
_cell.angle_gamma   90.00
#
_symmetry.space_group_name_H-M   'P 1'
#
loop_
_entity.id
_entity.type
_entity.pdbx_description
1 polymer ?
#
loop_
_entity_poly.entity_id
_entity_poly.type
_entity_poly.pdbx_seq_one_letter_code
_entity_poly.pdbx_strand_id
1 'polypeptide(L)'
;MKIFGILLLFWTGVNCGLIKDDFTKEADPCDPDICVLPDCRCSDVRLSSAFKDKDLPQLVSVTFDDAVTALIYDEVVDLFSRIINPDGCKAKLGFYVSHEYTDYSKVHSLWAQGHEIGLHSITHGTDSDYWKFATPELVMKEFSQQIEIMTRFANIKRSDIKGMKMPYFEIAGDQSFVVAKKIGLLYDASWSTQYLTDPGLWPYTLDYKSIQDCPIGTCPTASIPGLWINPLVDWTDDFGNKCVMMALVFLMVILPK
;
A
#
# COMPACT_ATOMS: atom_id res chain seq x y z
N MET A 1 -50.27 50.07 -13.00
CA MET A 1 -49.33 50.36 -11.89
C MET A 1 -48.61 49.07 -11.57
N LYS A 2 -47.28 49.13 -11.44
CA LYS A 2 -46.33 48.06 -11.80
C LYS A 2 -46.37 46.84 -10.87
N ILE A 3 -46.43 45.64 -11.46
CA ILE A 3 -46.16 44.36 -10.83
C ILE A 3 -44.63 44.23 -10.73
N PHE A 4 -44.07 44.23 -9.52
CA PHE A 4 -42.67 43.92 -9.29
C PHE A 4 -42.55 42.43 -8.95
N GLY A 5 -42.10 41.64 -9.93
CA GLY A 5 -41.65 40.27 -9.70
C GLY A 5 -40.26 40.30 -9.07
N ILE A 6 -40.14 39.74 -7.87
CA ILE A 6 -38.84 39.47 -7.24
C ILE A 6 -38.46 38.04 -7.63
N LEU A 7 -37.56 37.93 -8.61
CA LEU A 7 -36.92 36.67 -8.97
C LEU A 7 -35.75 36.44 -7.98
N LEU A 8 -35.99 35.64 -6.93
CA LEU A 8 -34.92 35.16 -6.05
C LEU A 8 -34.19 34.02 -6.77
N LEU A 9 -33.05 34.34 -7.39
CA LEU A 9 -32.09 33.35 -7.84
C LEU A 9 -31.42 32.73 -6.61
N PHE A 10 -31.88 31.55 -6.21
CA PHE A 10 -31.14 30.70 -5.27
C PHE A 10 -29.92 30.13 -5.99
N TRP A 11 -28.79 30.79 -5.81
CA TRP A 11 -27.49 30.22 -6.14
C TRP A 11 -27.17 29.19 -5.06
N THR A 12 -27.63 27.95 -5.22
CA THR A 12 -27.12 26.82 -4.45
C THR A 12 -25.71 26.53 -4.98
N GLY A 13 -24.77 27.38 -4.58
CA GLY A 13 -23.35 27.02 -4.64
C GLY A 13 -23.20 25.75 -3.81
N VAL A 14 -23.00 24.63 -4.50
CA VAL A 14 -22.43 23.44 -3.88
C VAL A 14 -21.05 23.87 -3.43
N ASN A 15 -20.96 24.27 -2.17
CA ASN A 15 -19.70 24.51 -1.52
C ASN A 15 -19.07 23.12 -1.36
N CYS A 16 -18.35 22.68 -2.39
CA CYS A 16 -17.42 21.57 -2.28
C CYS A 16 -16.32 22.05 -1.34
N GLY A 17 -16.60 21.98 -0.04
CA GLY A 17 -15.61 22.14 1.00
C GLY A 17 -14.65 20.97 0.85
N LEU A 18 -13.62 21.17 0.03
CA LEU A 18 -12.40 20.40 0.15
C LEU A 18 -11.96 20.59 1.60
N ILE A 19 -12.08 19.53 2.40
CA ILE A 19 -11.36 19.45 3.66
C ILE A 19 -9.90 19.67 3.26
N LYS A 20 -9.37 20.85 3.59
CA LYS A 20 -7.94 21.12 3.48
C LYS A 20 -7.29 20.35 4.62
N ASP A 21 -7.12 19.05 4.43
CA ASP A 21 -6.20 18.30 5.26
C ASP A 21 -4.81 18.88 4.98
N ASP A 22 -4.33 19.67 5.94
CA ASP A 22 -3.04 20.32 5.89
C ASP A 22 -1.95 19.33 6.29
N PHE A 23 -1.60 18.45 5.36
CA PHE A 23 -0.53 17.46 5.52
C PHE A 23 0.88 18.09 5.38
N THR A 24 1.05 19.35 5.78
CA THR A 24 2.35 20.06 5.72
C THR A 24 3.07 20.11 7.07
N LYS A 25 2.42 19.65 8.14
CA LYS A 25 3.01 19.62 9.48
C LYS A 25 4.01 18.46 9.61
N GLU A 26 5.26 18.77 9.95
CA GLU A 26 6.26 17.74 10.33
C GLU A 26 5.73 16.90 11.51
N ALA A 27 5.95 15.59 11.45
CA ALA A 27 5.52 14.66 12.48
C ALA A 27 6.37 14.81 13.74
N ASP A 28 5.70 14.91 14.88
CA ASP A 28 6.34 14.91 16.20
C ASP A 28 6.89 13.51 16.54
N PRO A 29 7.86 13.38 17.46
CA PRO A 29 8.23 12.08 18.02
C PRO A 29 7.00 11.36 18.60
N CYS A 30 6.96 10.03 18.46
CA CYS A 30 5.86 9.21 18.97
C CYS A 30 5.60 9.44 20.46
N ASP A 31 4.32 9.64 20.79
CA ASP A 31 3.79 9.51 22.14
C ASP A 31 2.96 8.21 22.24
N PRO A 32 3.47 7.16 22.92
CA PRO A 32 2.80 5.87 23.00
C PRO A 32 1.54 5.88 23.89
N ASP A 33 1.35 6.90 24.73
CA ASP A 33 0.15 7.04 25.55
C ASP A 33 -1.03 7.62 24.75
N ILE A 34 -0.73 8.32 23.65
CA ILE A 34 -1.71 8.89 22.72
C ILE A 34 -1.91 7.99 21.51
N CYS A 35 -0.82 7.45 20.94
CA CYS A 35 -0.85 6.59 19.77
C CYS A 35 -1.21 5.15 20.13
N VAL A 36 -2.51 4.87 20.19
CA VAL A 36 -3.03 3.59 20.63
C VAL A 36 -3.83 2.87 19.53
N LEU A 37 -3.71 1.53 19.52
CA LEU A 37 -4.49 0.66 18.64
C LEU A 37 -6.00 0.80 18.93
N PRO A 38 -6.87 0.61 17.91
CA PRO A 38 -6.56 0.14 16.56
C PRO A 38 -6.20 1.25 15.57
N ASP A 39 -6.29 2.52 15.96
CA ASP A 39 -6.23 3.63 15.02
C ASP A 39 -4.82 4.17 14.80
N CYS A 40 -3.92 4.00 15.78
CA CYS A 40 -2.54 4.48 15.72
C CYS A 40 -1.58 3.43 16.25
N ARG A 41 -0.41 3.31 15.61
CA ARG A 41 0.72 2.56 16.15
C ARG A 41 2.02 3.23 15.74
N CYS A 42 2.94 3.41 16.69
CA CYS A 42 4.26 3.94 16.40
C CYS A 42 5.14 2.92 15.69
N SER A 43 6.09 3.43 14.89
CA SER A 43 7.13 2.60 14.27
C SER A 43 8.01 1.97 15.37
N ASP A 44 7.91 0.65 15.49
CA ASP A 44 8.62 -0.14 16.49
C ASP A 44 8.76 -1.60 16.01
N VAL A 45 9.87 -2.23 16.35
CA VAL A 45 10.19 -3.64 16.14
C VAL A 45 9.48 -4.55 17.15
N ARG A 46 8.85 -3.99 18.18
CA ARG A 46 8.04 -4.72 19.16
C ARG A 46 6.56 -4.42 18.98
N LEU A 47 5.73 -5.47 18.92
CA LEU A 47 4.27 -5.32 18.82
C LEU A 47 3.66 -4.71 20.09
N SER A 48 4.01 -5.28 21.25
CA SER A 48 3.57 -4.84 22.57
C SER A 48 4.36 -5.59 23.63
N SER A 49 4.54 -5.01 24.82
CA SER A 49 5.07 -5.71 25.99
C SER A 49 4.15 -6.82 26.52
N ALA A 50 2.88 -6.84 26.08
CA ALA A 50 1.88 -7.81 26.52
C ALA A 50 2.04 -9.21 25.88
N PHE A 51 2.67 -9.29 24.71
CA PHE A 51 2.89 -10.56 24.01
C PHE A 51 4.35 -10.99 24.15
N LYS A 52 4.57 -12.28 24.42
CA LYS A 52 5.89 -12.89 24.27
C LYS A 52 6.02 -13.37 22.84
N ASP A 53 7.21 -13.29 22.25
CA ASP A 53 7.44 -13.64 20.84
C ASP A 53 6.91 -15.02 20.46
N LYS A 54 7.03 -15.99 21.37
CA LYS A 54 6.55 -17.38 21.18
C LYS A 54 5.03 -17.52 21.05
N ASP A 55 4.27 -16.53 21.50
CA ASP A 55 2.80 -16.57 21.50
C ASP A 55 2.23 -15.85 20.25
N LEU A 56 3.10 -15.23 19.43
CA LEU A 56 2.72 -14.52 18.22
C LEU A 56 2.76 -15.45 16.99
N PRO A 57 1.70 -15.47 16.16
CA PRO A 57 1.76 -16.18 14.89
C PRO A 57 2.71 -15.49 13.93
N GLN A 58 3.58 -16.26 13.26
CA GLN A 58 4.36 -15.74 12.15
C GLN A 58 3.43 -15.52 10.95
N LEU A 59 3.26 -14.27 10.55
CA LEU A 59 2.55 -13.91 9.32
C LEU A 59 3.54 -13.88 8.16
N VAL A 60 3.14 -14.43 7.02
CA VAL A 60 3.91 -14.38 5.77
C VAL A 60 3.01 -13.80 4.70
N SER A 61 3.35 -12.62 4.19
CA SER A 61 2.67 -12.01 3.05
C SER A 61 3.43 -12.34 1.78
N VAL A 62 2.81 -13.12 0.89
CA VAL A 62 3.35 -13.38 -0.46
C VAL A 62 2.62 -12.46 -1.42
N THR A 63 3.37 -11.58 -2.07
CA THR A 63 2.82 -10.57 -2.97
C THR A 63 3.42 -10.70 -4.36
N PHE A 64 2.60 -10.47 -5.38
CA PHE A 64 3.00 -10.38 -6.77
C PHE A 64 2.76 -8.96 -7.25
N ASP A 65 3.77 -8.40 -7.91
CA ASP A 65 3.68 -7.06 -8.49
C ASP A 65 3.50 -7.19 -10.00
N ASP A 66 3.07 -6.10 -10.65
CA ASP A 66 2.82 -5.95 -12.08
C ASP A 66 1.55 -6.62 -12.64
N ALA A 67 1.54 -6.76 -13.97
CA ALA A 67 0.37 -7.13 -14.74
C ALA A 67 -0.09 -8.56 -14.45
N VAL A 68 -1.38 -8.72 -14.15
CA VAL A 68 -1.98 -10.04 -14.04
C VAL A 68 -2.36 -10.50 -15.44
N THR A 69 -1.58 -11.44 -15.98
CA THR A 69 -1.84 -12.07 -17.28
C THR A 69 -2.46 -13.46 -17.08
N ALA A 70 -3.01 -14.04 -18.15
CA ALA A 70 -3.53 -15.41 -18.10
C ALA A 70 -2.46 -16.44 -17.69
N LEU A 71 -1.21 -16.26 -18.14
CA LEU A 71 -0.09 -17.14 -17.81
C LEU A 71 0.22 -17.12 -16.31
N ILE A 72 0.45 -15.92 -15.75
CA ILE A 72 0.76 -15.75 -14.33
C ILE A 72 -0.39 -16.22 -13.44
N TYR A 73 -1.64 -15.95 -13.85
CA TYR A 73 -2.81 -16.41 -13.12
C TYR A 73 -2.81 -17.95 -12.97
N ASP A 74 -2.64 -18.68 -14.08
CA ASP A 74 -2.70 -20.14 -14.05
C ASP A 74 -1.55 -20.72 -13.19
N GLU A 75 -0.32 -20.20 -13.34
CA GLU A 75 0.84 -20.65 -12.54
C GLU A 75 0.69 -20.39 -11.04
N VAL A 76 0.31 -19.17 -10.66
CA VAL A 76 0.23 -18.75 -9.25
C VAL A 76 -0.94 -19.42 -8.54
N VAL A 77 -2.11 -19.48 -9.20
CA VAL A 77 -3.29 -20.14 -8.62
C VAL A 77 -3.00 -21.62 -8.39
N ASP A 78 -2.38 -22.31 -9.36
CA ASP A 78 -2.05 -23.72 -9.20
C ASP A 78 -1.06 -23.97 -8.07
N LEU A 79 0.01 -23.16 -7.97
CA LEU A 79 1.04 -23.31 -6.94
C LEU A 79 0.48 -23.13 -5.52
N PHE A 80 -0.39 -22.14 -5.30
CA PHE A 80 -0.90 -21.82 -3.97
C PHE A 80 -2.25 -22.47 -3.64
N SER A 81 -2.94 -23.07 -4.62
CA SER A 81 -4.25 -23.73 -4.42
C SER A 81 -4.26 -24.81 -3.32
N ARG A 82 -3.09 -25.40 -3.05
CA ARG A 82 -2.90 -26.53 -2.11
C ARG A 82 -2.38 -26.10 -0.74
N ILE A 83 -2.03 -24.84 -0.56
CA ILE A 83 -1.47 -24.34 0.70
C ILE A 83 -2.61 -23.98 1.65
N ILE A 84 -2.62 -24.63 2.82
CA ILE A 84 -3.61 -24.46 3.88
C ILE A 84 -2.91 -23.93 5.13
N ASN A 85 -3.44 -22.85 5.69
CA ASN A 85 -2.96 -22.26 6.93
C ASN A 85 -3.35 -23.13 8.15
N PRO A 86 -2.71 -22.95 9.32
CA PRO A 86 -3.03 -23.72 10.52
C PRO A 86 -4.48 -23.60 11.00
N ASP A 87 -5.20 -22.56 10.60
CA ASP A 87 -6.62 -22.35 10.88
C ASP A 87 -7.57 -23.12 9.93
N GLY A 88 -7.02 -23.86 8.96
CA GLY A 88 -7.76 -24.61 7.95
C GLY A 88 -8.20 -23.80 6.72
N CYS A 89 -7.90 -22.50 6.67
CA CYS A 89 -8.20 -21.66 5.51
C CYS A 89 -7.14 -21.85 4.41
N LYS A 90 -7.56 -21.73 3.15
CA LYS A 90 -6.61 -21.63 2.03
C LYS A 90 -5.76 -20.36 2.17
N ALA A 91 -4.47 -20.47 1.90
CA ALA A 91 -3.57 -19.32 1.87
C ALA A 91 -4.08 -18.25 0.88
N LYS A 92 -3.93 -16.99 1.27
CA LYS A 92 -4.27 -15.81 0.46
C LYS A 92 -2.99 -15.09 0.10
N LEU A 93 -3.04 -14.41 -1.04
CA LEU A 93 -1.91 -13.73 -1.67
C LEU A 93 -2.32 -12.29 -1.90
N GLY A 94 -1.34 -11.40 -2.01
CA GLY A 94 -1.53 -10.03 -2.46
C GLY A 94 -1.09 -9.85 -3.91
N PHE A 95 -1.82 -9.05 -4.68
CA PHE A 95 -1.45 -8.67 -6.04
C PHE A 95 -1.45 -7.14 -6.15
N TYR A 96 -0.29 -6.52 -6.33
CA TYR A 96 -0.19 -5.10 -6.66
C TYR A 96 -0.16 -4.97 -8.18
N VAL A 97 -1.32 -4.66 -8.74
CA VAL A 97 -1.56 -4.80 -10.19
C VAL A 97 -1.19 -3.50 -10.90
N SER A 98 -0.46 -3.56 -12.01
CA SER A 98 -0.27 -2.43 -12.94
C SER A 98 -1.25 -2.53 -14.13
N HIS A 99 -1.59 -1.41 -14.78
CA HIS A 99 -2.64 -1.44 -15.81
C HIS A 99 -2.21 -2.15 -17.09
N GLU A 100 -1.03 -1.84 -17.62
CA GLU A 100 -0.61 -2.29 -18.94
C GLU A 100 -0.59 -3.83 -19.01
N TYR A 101 -1.15 -4.41 -20.08
CA TYR A 101 -1.25 -5.87 -20.31
C TYR A 101 -2.07 -6.69 -19.28
N THR A 102 -2.69 -6.07 -18.28
CA THR A 102 -3.52 -6.77 -17.30
C THR A 102 -4.83 -7.31 -17.90
N ASP A 103 -5.09 -8.59 -17.67
CA ASP A 103 -6.39 -9.23 -17.89
C ASP A 103 -7.28 -9.04 -16.65
N TYR A 104 -8.15 -8.04 -16.72
CA TYR A 104 -9.06 -7.71 -15.62
C TYR A 104 -10.07 -8.82 -15.27
N SER A 105 -10.33 -9.78 -16.15
CA SER A 105 -11.17 -10.95 -15.83
C SER A 105 -10.46 -11.89 -14.85
N LYS A 106 -9.12 -12.00 -14.97
CA LYS A 106 -8.28 -12.77 -14.04
C LYS A 106 -8.12 -12.04 -12.71
N VAL A 107 -7.96 -10.71 -12.74
CA VAL A 107 -7.98 -9.86 -11.53
C VAL A 107 -9.30 -10.05 -10.76
N HIS A 108 -10.45 -10.01 -11.45
CA HIS A 108 -11.75 -10.30 -10.83
C HIS A 108 -11.78 -11.69 -10.19
N SER A 109 -11.25 -12.70 -10.89
CA SER A 109 -11.23 -14.08 -10.42
C SER A 109 -10.36 -14.25 -9.16
N LEU A 110 -9.21 -13.57 -9.07
CA LEU A 110 -8.36 -13.55 -7.89
C LEU A 110 -9.08 -12.89 -6.69
N TRP A 111 -9.68 -11.72 -6.91
CA TRP A 111 -10.47 -11.03 -5.89
C TRP A 111 -11.65 -11.88 -5.40
N ALA A 112 -12.39 -12.52 -6.31
CA ALA A 112 -13.53 -13.38 -5.97
C ALA A 112 -13.11 -14.62 -5.16
N GLN A 113 -11.86 -15.06 -5.30
CA GLN A 113 -11.26 -16.13 -4.50
C GLN A 113 -10.73 -15.63 -3.15
N GLY A 114 -10.81 -14.33 -2.86
CA GLY A 114 -10.40 -13.71 -1.60
C GLY A 114 -8.93 -13.34 -1.53
N HIS A 115 -8.21 -13.29 -2.65
CA HIS A 115 -6.89 -12.67 -2.70
C HIS A 115 -7.01 -11.14 -2.58
N GLU A 116 -6.00 -10.51 -2.00
CA GLU A 116 -5.95 -9.06 -1.93
C GLU A 116 -5.50 -8.47 -3.26
N ILE A 117 -6.16 -7.40 -3.68
CA ILE A 117 -5.83 -6.65 -4.90
C ILE A 117 -5.48 -5.21 -4.49
N GLY A 118 -4.20 -4.88 -4.65
CA GLY A 118 -3.64 -3.55 -4.44
C GLY A 118 -3.29 -2.84 -5.75
N LEU A 119 -2.94 -1.56 -5.62
CA LEU A 119 -2.60 -0.70 -6.73
C LEU A 119 -1.09 -0.69 -7.00
N HIS A 120 -0.69 -0.74 -8.27
CA HIS A 120 0.69 -0.60 -8.73
C HIS A 120 0.85 0.35 -9.92
N SER A 121 0.08 1.45 -9.90
CA SER A 121 0.08 2.48 -10.93
C SER A 121 -0.49 2.04 -12.29
N ILE A 122 -0.94 3.01 -13.08
CA ILE A 122 -1.42 2.78 -14.44
C ILE A 122 -0.24 2.53 -15.37
N THR A 123 0.66 3.49 -15.47
CA THR A 123 1.70 3.44 -16.51
C THR A 123 2.90 2.60 -16.12
N HIS A 124 3.05 2.29 -14.83
CA HIS A 124 4.30 1.76 -14.29
C HIS A 124 5.49 2.54 -14.85
N GLY A 125 5.46 3.87 -14.67
CA GLY A 125 6.36 4.87 -15.28
C GLY A 125 7.80 4.38 -15.42
N THR A 126 8.46 4.77 -16.51
CA THR A 126 9.56 4.02 -17.14
C THR A 126 10.84 3.85 -16.34
N ASP A 127 11.05 4.62 -15.28
CA ASP A 127 12.27 4.62 -14.47
C ASP A 127 12.02 5.14 -13.05
N SER A 128 13.03 5.02 -12.19
CA SER A 128 13.02 5.53 -10.82
C SER A 128 12.85 7.06 -10.75
N ASP A 129 13.44 7.84 -11.65
CA ASP A 129 13.37 9.31 -11.58
C ASP A 129 11.93 9.81 -11.78
N TYR A 130 11.15 9.13 -12.62
CA TYR A 130 9.71 9.39 -12.79
C TYR A 130 8.97 9.40 -11.45
N TRP A 131 9.30 8.46 -10.55
CA TRP A 131 8.64 8.29 -9.26
C TRP A 131 9.28 9.13 -8.17
N LYS A 132 10.61 9.20 -8.14
CA LYS A 132 11.39 9.99 -7.17
C LYS A 132 10.98 11.46 -7.15
N PHE A 133 10.70 12.02 -8.32
CA PHE A 133 10.29 13.42 -8.48
C PHE A 133 8.78 13.57 -8.76
N ALA A 134 7.99 12.52 -8.52
CA ALA A 134 6.56 12.53 -8.81
C ALA A 134 5.82 13.54 -7.95
N THR A 135 5.14 14.50 -8.59
CA THR A 135 4.29 15.47 -7.89
C THR A 135 3.02 14.81 -7.35
N PRO A 136 2.31 15.43 -6.38
CA PRO A 136 1.03 14.90 -5.92
C PRO A 136 0.02 14.70 -7.05
N GLU A 137 0.02 15.57 -8.06
CA GLU A 137 -0.84 15.45 -9.24
C GLU A 137 -0.48 14.23 -10.07
N LEU A 138 0.81 13.92 -10.21
CA LEU A 138 1.27 12.73 -10.93
C LEU A 138 0.84 11.45 -10.20
N VAL A 139 1.13 11.34 -8.91
CA VAL A 139 0.73 10.19 -8.09
C VAL A 139 -0.80 10.04 -8.09
N MET A 140 -1.54 11.15 -8.00
CA MET A 140 -3.00 11.11 -8.04
C MET A 140 -3.52 10.64 -9.40
N LYS A 141 -2.91 11.07 -10.51
CA LYS A 141 -3.26 10.59 -11.85
C LYS A 141 -2.98 9.09 -11.99
N GLU A 142 -1.86 8.61 -11.47
CA GLU A 142 -1.46 7.21 -11.54
C GLU A 142 -2.32 6.29 -10.68
N PHE A 143 -2.65 6.68 -9.45
CA PHE A 143 -3.32 5.78 -8.50
C PHE A 143 -4.83 6.02 -8.38
N SER A 144 -5.31 7.28 -8.43
CA SER A 144 -6.75 7.56 -8.32
C SER A 144 -7.52 7.03 -9.53
N GLN A 145 -6.97 7.19 -10.73
CA GLN A 145 -7.61 6.66 -11.95
C GLN A 145 -7.51 5.14 -12.01
N GLN A 146 -6.46 4.55 -11.42
CA GLN A 146 -6.33 3.10 -11.36
C GLN A 146 -7.47 2.47 -10.57
N ILE A 147 -7.91 3.10 -9.47
CA ILE A 147 -9.09 2.67 -8.73
C ILE A 147 -10.32 2.59 -9.64
N GLU A 148 -10.56 3.60 -10.46
CA GLU A 148 -11.70 3.61 -11.41
C GLU A 148 -11.57 2.49 -12.44
N ILE A 149 -10.36 2.25 -12.95
CA ILE A 149 -10.06 1.16 -13.87
C ILE A 149 -10.34 -0.20 -13.22
N MET A 150 -9.85 -0.45 -12.00
CA MET A 150 -10.04 -1.72 -11.28
C MET A 150 -11.52 -1.97 -10.96
N THR A 151 -12.23 -0.95 -10.48
CA THR A 151 -13.67 -1.06 -10.15
C THR A 151 -14.51 -1.28 -11.40
N ARG A 152 -14.16 -0.68 -12.54
CA ARG A 152 -14.91 -0.81 -13.79
C ARG A 152 -14.62 -2.11 -14.52
N PHE A 153 -13.35 -2.43 -14.76
CA PHE A 153 -12.96 -3.53 -15.64
C PHE A 153 -12.84 -4.88 -14.91
N ALA A 154 -12.42 -4.88 -13.64
CA ALA A 154 -12.41 -6.10 -12.82
C ALA A 154 -13.63 -6.21 -11.90
N ASN A 155 -14.58 -5.26 -11.92
CA ASN A 155 -15.79 -5.30 -11.10
C ASN A 155 -15.48 -5.53 -9.59
N ILE A 156 -14.38 -4.95 -9.11
CA ILE A 156 -13.98 -5.01 -7.70
C ILE A 156 -14.66 -3.87 -6.96
N LYS A 157 -15.12 -4.12 -5.74
CA LYS A 157 -15.67 -3.06 -4.90
C LYS A 157 -14.57 -2.08 -4.50
N ARG A 158 -14.84 -0.78 -4.61
CA ARG A 158 -13.90 0.26 -4.16
C ARG A 158 -13.40 0.01 -2.73
N SER A 159 -14.28 -0.42 -1.82
CA SER A 159 -13.95 -0.70 -0.41
C SER A 159 -12.87 -1.77 -0.20
N ASP A 160 -12.66 -2.61 -1.19
CA ASP A 160 -11.75 -3.75 -1.10
C ASP A 160 -10.35 -3.39 -1.65
N ILE A 161 -10.21 -2.25 -2.33
CA ILE A 161 -8.93 -1.69 -2.78
C ILE A 161 -8.37 -0.82 -1.64
N LYS A 162 -7.42 -1.38 -0.89
CA LYS A 162 -6.94 -0.79 0.37
C LYS A 162 -5.46 -0.41 0.35
N GLY A 163 -4.66 -1.11 -0.44
CA GLY A 163 -3.20 -0.92 -0.49
C GLY A 163 -2.73 -0.33 -1.80
N MET A 164 -1.60 0.36 -1.74
CA MET A 164 -0.78 0.63 -2.91
C MET A 164 0.66 0.19 -2.67
N LYS A 165 1.37 0.01 -3.78
CA LYS A 165 2.82 -0.13 -3.83
C LYS A 165 3.33 0.73 -4.98
N MET A 166 4.32 1.57 -4.72
CA MET A 166 4.98 2.42 -5.71
C MET A 166 5.89 1.55 -6.59
N PRO A 167 5.86 1.73 -7.91
CA PRO A 167 6.81 1.06 -8.81
C PRO A 167 8.26 1.29 -8.42
N TYR A 168 9.08 0.24 -8.57
CA TYR A 168 10.48 0.19 -8.15
C TYR A 168 10.74 0.48 -6.67
N PHE A 169 9.70 0.48 -5.83
CA PHE A 169 9.75 0.90 -4.43
C PHE A 169 10.19 2.36 -4.24
N GLU A 170 10.10 3.17 -5.29
CA GLU A 170 10.57 4.56 -5.29
C GLU A 170 9.50 5.50 -4.70
N ILE A 171 9.57 5.71 -3.39
CA ILE A 171 8.66 6.59 -2.66
C ILE A 171 8.98 8.08 -2.88
N ALA A 172 7.94 8.91 -2.97
CA ALA A 172 8.02 10.31 -3.42
C ALA A 172 7.81 11.32 -2.28
N GLY A 173 8.51 11.14 -1.16
CA GLY A 173 8.35 11.97 0.05
C GLY A 173 6.90 11.95 0.56
N ASP A 174 6.52 13.01 1.27
CA ASP A 174 5.15 13.19 1.79
C ASP A 174 4.08 13.08 0.69
N GLN A 175 4.42 13.43 -0.55
CA GLN A 175 3.47 13.58 -1.66
C GLN A 175 2.74 12.26 -1.96
N SER A 176 3.49 11.15 -2.05
CA SER A 176 2.91 9.84 -2.34
C SER A 176 1.94 9.36 -1.25
N PHE A 177 2.33 9.50 0.02
CA PHE A 177 1.52 9.10 1.18
C PHE A 177 0.31 10.00 1.39
N VAL A 178 0.45 11.32 1.20
CA VAL A 178 -0.67 12.26 1.24
C VAL A 178 -1.71 11.92 0.18
N VAL A 179 -1.28 11.58 -1.02
CA VAL A 179 -2.19 11.14 -2.09
C VAL A 179 -2.86 9.83 -1.69
N ALA A 180 -2.13 8.85 -1.18
CA ALA A 180 -2.68 7.58 -0.71
C ALA A 180 -3.82 7.80 0.30
N LYS A 181 -3.60 8.67 1.28
CA LYS A 181 -4.62 9.05 2.27
C LYS A 181 -5.81 9.75 1.60
N LYS A 182 -5.57 10.74 0.76
CA LYS A 182 -6.61 11.52 0.06
C LYS A 182 -7.51 10.68 -0.82
N ILE A 183 -6.95 9.71 -1.52
CA ILE A 183 -7.74 8.81 -2.38
C ILE A 183 -8.43 7.70 -1.58
N GLY A 184 -8.20 7.63 -0.25
CA GLY A 184 -8.86 6.69 0.66
C GLY A 184 -8.24 5.30 0.69
N LEU A 185 -6.91 5.19 0.56
CA LEU A 185 -6.19 3.94 0.85
C LEU A 185 -5.95 3.81 2.35
N LEU A 186 -5.87 2.56 2.79
CA LEU A 186 -5.57 2.19 4.18
C LEU A 186 -4.07 2.20 4.42
N TYR A 187 -3.28 1.69 3.47
CA TYR A 187 -1.86 1.48 3.68
C TYR A 187 -1.01 1.62 2.42
N ASP A 188 0.27 1.91 2.61
CA ASP A 188 1.34 1.78 1.62
C ASP A 188 2.22 0.57 1.96
N ALA A 189 2.66 -0.16 0.93
CA ALA A 189 3.60 -1.29 1.05
C ALA A 189 4.81 -1.13 0.14
N SER A 190 5.36 0.09 0.07
CA SER A 190 6.49 0.46 -0.80
C SER A 190 7.78 0.65 -0.01
N TRP A 191 7.67 1.12 1.23
CA TRP A 191 8.83 1.59 1.99
C TRP A 191 9.59 0.42 2.63
N SER A 192 10.82 0.17 2.17
CA SER A 192 11.69 -0.86 2.71
C SER A 192 12.58 -0.43 3.88
N THR A 193 13.08 -1.41 4.63
CA THR A 193 14.05 -1.22 5.73
C THR A 193 15.20 -2.19 5.61
N GLN A 194 16.43 -1.66 5.69
CA GLN A 194 17.67 -2.43 5.65
C GLN A 194 18.29 -2.63 7.03
N TYR A 195 17.95 -1.75 7.98
CA TYR A 195 18.50 -1.79 9.33
C TYR A 195 17.57 -2.46 10.35
N LEU A 196 16.26 -2.36 10.19
CA LEU A 196 15.27 -2.92 11.13
C LEU A 196 14.75 -4.27 10.64
N THR A 197 15.68 -5.22 10.46
CA THR A 197 15.39 -6.57 9.93
C THR A 197 15.46 -7.67 10.98
N ASP A 198 16.23 -7.47 12.05
CA ASP A 198 16.33 -8.42 13.17
C ASP A 198 16.57 -7.67 14.50
N PRO A 199 15.52 -7.45 15.32
CA PRO A 199 14.12 -7.78 15.04
C PRO A 199 13.53 -6.94 13.88
N GLY A 200 12.60 -7.53 13.14
CA GLY A 200 11.92 -6.89 12.01
C GLY A 200 10.93 -5.80 12.43
N LEU A 201 10.83 -4.74 11.63
CA LEU A 201 9.86 -3.66 11.84
C LEU A 201 8.43 -4.14 11.61
N TRP A 202 7.52 -3.81 12.54
CA TRP A 202 6.10 -4.10 12.40
C TRP A 202 5.34 -2.93 11.75
N PRO A 203 4.19 -3.19 11.09
CA PRO A 203 3.35 -2.14 10.49
C PRO A 203 2.95 -1.06 11.48
N TYR A 204 2.98 0.20 11.06
CA TYR A 204 2.76 1.36 11.91
C TYR A 204 2.01 2.45 11.15
N THR A 205 1.57 3.51 11.82
CA THR A 205 0.89 4.64 11.18
C THR A 205 1.77 5.88 11.09
N LEU A 206 1.50 6.74 10.11
CA LEU A 206 2.20 8.01 9.91
C LEU A 206 1.65 9.16 10.77
N ASP A 207 0.95 8.88 11.87
CA ASP A 207 0.54 9.89 12.84
C ASP A 207 1.76 10.60 13.45
N TYR A 208 2.84 9.86 13.68
CA TYR A 208 4.08 10.31 14.30
C TYR A 208 5.31 9.98 13.45
N LYS A 209 6.45 10.61 13.80
CA LYS A 209 7.72 10.46 13.09
C LYS A 209 8.16 9.00 13.09
N SER A 210 8.46 8.48 11.89
CA SER A 210 8.97 7.12 11.73
C SER A 210 10.43 7.01 12.16
N ILE A 211 10.79 5.86 12.75
CA ILE A 211 12.18 5.43 12.98
C ILE A 211 12.76 4.65 11.79
N GLN A 212 11.92 4.31 10.80
CA GLN A 212 12.32 3.54 9.63
C GLN A 212 13.37 4.29 8.82
N ASP A 213 14.41 3.58 8.40
CA ASP A 213 15.43 4.08 7.50
C ASP A 213 14.89 4.31 6.09
N CYS A 214 15.61 5.11 5.30
CA CYS A 214 15.17 5.57 3.99
C CYS A 214 16.10 5.11 2.87
N PRO A 215 16.06 3.82 2.49
CA PRO A 215 17.01 3.28 1.50
C PRO A 215 16.71 3.69 0.05
N ILE A 216 15.43 3.87 -0.31
CA ILE A 216 14.97 4.13 -1.68
C ILE A 216 14.04 5.35 -1.68
N GLY A 217 14.19 6.26 -2.64
CA GLY A 217 13.35 7.44 -2.76
C GLY A 217 13.58 8.51 -1.70
N THR A 218 12.52 9.27 -1.44
CA THR A 218 12.46 10.27 -0.37
C THR A 218 11.38 9.84 0.62
N CYS A 219 11.70 9.77 1.90
CA CYS A 219 10.76 9.32 2.92
C CYS A 219 9.88 10.46 3.45
N PRO A 220 8.66 10.15 3.91
CA PRO A 220 7.77 11.15 4.48
C PRO A 220 8.31 11.64 5.82
N THR A 221 8.10 12.93 6.07
CA THR A 221 8.40 13.60 7.33
C THR A 221 7.14 14.21 7.97
N ALA A 222 6.07 14.38 7.19
CA ALA A 222 4.81 14.94 7.66
C ALA A 222 4.00 13.95 8.48
N SER A 223 3.17 14.48 9.38
CA SER A 223 2.12 13.70 10.06
C SER A 223 0.96 13.46 9.08
N ILE A 224 0.67 12.20 8.81
CA ILE A 224 -0.43 11.73 7.95
C ILE A 224 -1.28 10.73 8.75
N PRO A 225 -2.12 11.24 9.68
CA PRO A 225 -2.84 10.41 10.64
C PRO A 225 -3.65 9.27 10.03
N GLY A 226 -3.51 8.08 10.60
CA GLY A 226 -4.25 6.87 10.23
C GLY A 226 -3.93 6.30 8.84
N LEU A 227 -2.88 6.76 8.15
CA LEU A 227 -2.32 6.03 7.02
C LEU A 227 -1.29 5.04 7.53
N TRP A 228 -1.44 3.76 7.17
CA TRP A 228 -0.55 2.70 7.60
C TRP A 228 0.63 2.51 6.64
N ILE A 229 1.78 2.17 7.20
CA ILE A 229 2.93 1.62 6.50
C ILE A 229 2.98 0.14 6.80
N ASN A 230 2.98 -0.68 5.76
CA ASN A 230 3.35 -2.08 5.82
C ASN A 230 4.81 -2.21 5.33
N PRO A 231 5.81 -2.15 6.23
CA PRO A 231 7.20 -2.03 5.83
C PRO A 231 7.67 -3.28 5.10
N LEU A 232 8.49 -3.08 4.06
CA LEU A 232 9.17 -4.18 3.39
C LEU A 232 10.48 -4.47 4.12
N VAL A 233 10.49 -5.51 4.94
CA VAL A 233 11.69 -5.93 5.67
C VAL A 233 12.63 -6.67 4.71
N ASP A 234 13.80 -6.08 4.44
CA ASP A 234 14.73 -6.61 3.45
C ASP A 234 15.28 -7.98 3.86
N TRP A 235 15.36 -8.86 2.85
CA TRP A 235 16.05 -10.13 2.94
C TRP A 235 17.56 -9.89 2.90
N THR A 236 18.33 -10.86 3.41
CA THR A 236 19.79 -10.84 3.29
C THR A 236 20.21 -12.05 2.48
N ASP A 237 20.92 -11.83 1.37
CA ASP A 237 21.46 -12.93 0.55
C ASP A 237 22.68 -13.59 1.21
N ASP A 238 23.18 -14.67 0.60
CA ASP A 238 24.35 -15.41 1.11
C ASP A 238 25.65 -14.58 1.13
N PHE A 239 25.68 -13.44 0.43
CA PHE A 239 26.81 -12.51 0.38
C PHE A 239 26.64 -11.32 1.35
N GLY A 240 25.53 -11.26 2.09
CA GLY A 240 25.21 -10.17 3.01
C GLY A 240 24.57 -8.94 2.36
N ASN A 241 24.20 -9.00 1.08
CA ASN A 241 23.48 -7.91 0.41
C ASN A 241 22.01 -7.90 0.85
N LYS A 242 21.46 -6.68 0.97
CA LYS A 242 20.05 -6.47 1.29
C LYS A 242 19.19 -6.47 0.03
N CYS A 243 18.07 -7.16 0.06
CA CYS A 243 17.15 -7.29 -1.06
C CYS A 243 15.69 -7.15 -0.62
N VAL A 244 14.99 -6.18 -1.20
CA VAL A 244 13.56 -5.92 -0.93
C VAL A 244 12.64 -6.93 -1.60
N MET A 245 13.06 -7.49 -2.74
CA MET A 245 12.23 -8.35 -3.59
C MET A 245 13.02 -9.57 -4.07
N MET A 246 12.37 -10.73 -4.04
CA MET A 246 12.84 -11.93 -4.75
C MET A 246 12.25 -11.93 -6.15
N ALA A 247 13.11 -11.98 -7.17
CA ALA A 247 12.63 -12.25 -8.53
C ALA A 247 12.23 -13.73 -8.65
N LEU A 248 11.09 -14.03 -9.27
CA LEU A 248 10.59 -15.40 -9.47
C LEU A 248 11.62 -16.33 -10.15
N VAL A 249 12.55 -15.79 -10.94
CA VAL A 249 13.65 -16.55 -11.58
C VAL A 249 14.63 -17.14 -10.55
N PHE A 250 14.71 -16.59 -9.35
CA PHE A 250 15.59 -17.03 -8.26
C PHE A 250 14.92 -17.97 -7.26
N LEU A 251 13.63 -18.28 -7.39
CA LEU A 251 12.92 -19.16 -6.47
C LEU A 251 13.22 -20.66 -6.73
N MET A 252 14.49 -21.04 -6.78
CA MET A 252 14.89 -22.43 -6.54
C MET A 252 14.88 -22.63 -5.03
N VAL A 253 13.70 -22.97 -4.51
CA VAL A 253 13.41 -23.15 -3.09
C VAL A 253 14.37 -24.19 -2.47
N ILE A 254 15.48 -23.73 -1.89
CA ILE A 254 16.26 -24.49 -0.92
C ILE A 254 15.61 -24.21 0.44
N LEU A 255 14.54 -24.93 0.74
CA LEU A 255 14.11 -25.05 2.15
C LEU A 255 15.13 -25.93 2.85
N PRO A 256 15.79 -25.47 3.93
CA PRO A 256 16.49 -26.39 4.81
C PRO A 256 15.46 -27.36 5.41
N LYS A 257 15.80 -28.65 5.41
CA LYS A 257 15.03 -29.69 6.08
C LYS A 257 14.92 -29.43 7.58
#